data_AF-A0AA52AVZ7-F1
#
_entry.id   AF-A0AA52AVZ7-F1
#
_cell.length_a   1.000
_cell.length_b   1.000
_cell.length_c   1.000
_cell.angle_alpha   90.00
_cell.angle_beta   90.00
_cell.angle_gamma   90.00
#
_symmetry.space_group_name_H-M   'P 1'
#
loop_
_entity.id
_entity.type
_entity.pdbx_description
1 polymer ?
#
loop_
_entity_poly.entity_id
_entity_poly.type
_entity_poly.pdbx_seq_one_letter_code
_entity_poly.pdbx_strand_id
1 'polypeptide(L)'
;MRGYLASSIGVTCAAVLTLSSALPAMAAVPGGRASSAVAAVAAVPGGRASSVVPVTESAPVPGSTQSLPLVPLTGPRATGVLPERGLGPQAVRSFSLVGVVWDDPGIELNGRVQLRTRASGTTRWSDWQEVETHNAGHGPDPGTMEGGSSRMRGSTEPLWVGDSDGIEVRVRAEEGHVGTTRAPVLPDGLRVELVDPGAQSLAGAPTQTSHAVAPVDPPGTDESDTVPGAYFSASAPNADLAPLDALKIPALSKKATTVEASREAMPGATEGSAEGVQPYIGPRPSIITRRGWGADETLREAGFVYTDKVKVAFVHHTGTGNNYSCSQAPSVIRSIYRYHVVSSGWRDIGYNFLVDKCGNIYEGRAGGVAKPVMGAHTLGFNDDSMGIAVLGSYSSTNPSAAVVNAIAKLSAWKLGLYGMDPRAATYLTSAGGNLYPKGENARLNVISGHRDGFATDCPGRLLYGKLGSARSTAALYQGR
;
A
#
# COMPACT_ATOMS: atom_id res chain seq x y z
N MET A 1 0.54 23.88 41.97
CA MET A 1 -0.67 24.61 41.56
C MET A 1 -0.27 25.88 40.82
N ARG A 2 -0.26 25.84 39.48
CA ARG A 2 -0.13 27.03 38.63
C ARG A 2 -1.09 26.83 37.46
N GLY A 3 -2.16 27.61 37.45
CA GLY A 3 -3.26 27.52 36.51
C GLY A 3 -2.90 28.16 35.17
N TYR A 4 -3.31 27.51 34.09
CA TYR A 4 -3.25 28.03 32.74
C TYR A 4 -4.53 28.83 32.45
N LEU A 5 -4.37 30.09 32.05
CA LEU A 5 -5.44 30.95 31.55
C LEU A 5 -5.71 30.59 30.08
N ALA A 6 -6.96 30.21 29.81
CA ALA A 6 -7.51 30.10 28.47
C ALA A 6 -7.90 31.50 27.96
N SER A 7 -7.66 31.78 26.69
CA SER A 7 -8.28 32.91 26.00
C SER A 7 -8.87 32.45 24.67
N SER A 8 -10.19 32.46 24.65
CA SER A 8 -11.08 32.26 23.53
C SER A 8 -11.39 33.61 22.87
N ILE A 9 -11.19 33.73 21.57
CA ILE A 9 -11.82 34.78 20.76
C ILE A 9 -12.59 34.07 19.66
N GLY A 10 -13.92 34.14 19.75
CA GLY A 10 -14.83 33.76 18.68
C GLY A 10 -15.00 34.92 17.70
N VAL A 11 -15.18 34.59 16.42
CA VAL A 11 -15.80 35.48 15.45
C VAL A 11 -16.75 34.64 14.60
N THR A 12 -18.04 34.81 14.86
CA THR A 12 -19.16 34.46 13.98
C THR A 12 -19.44 35.62 13.05
N CYS A 13 -19.61 35.36 11.76
CA CYS A 13 -20.49 36.15 10.90
C CYS A 13 -21.01 35.27 9.75
N ALA A 14 -22.34 35.11 9.73
CA ALA A 14 -23.09 34.52 8.64
C ALA A 14 -23.61 35.61 7.71
N ALA A 15 -23.67 35.34 6.40
CA ALA A 15 -24.63 35.98 5.51
C ALA A 15 -24.92 35.08 4.31
N VAL A 16 -26.20 34.73 4.21
CA VAL A 16 -26.89 34.05 3.11
C VAL A 16 -27.17 35.06 2.00
N LEU A 17 -27.06 34.67 0.73
CA LEU A 17 -27.77 35.31 -0.38
C LEU A 17 -28.09 34.29 -1.47
N THR A 18 -29.38 33.95 -1.55
CA THR A 18 -30.05 33.20 -2.61
C THR A 18 -30.54 34.16 -3.69
N LEU A 19 -30.36 33.85 -4.97
CA LEU A 19 -31.22 34.40 -6.03
C LEU A 19 -31.47 33.37 -7.15
N SER A 20 -32.75 33.15 -7.41
CA SER A 20 -33.35 32.36 -8.49
C SER A 20 -33.57 33.21 -9.76
N SER A 21 -33.59 32.57 -10.93
CA SER A 21 -34.42 32.95 -12.11
C SER A 21 -34.39 31.78 -13.11
N ALA A 22 -35.45 30.98 -13.21
CA ALA A 22 -36.61 31.14 -14.09
C ALA A 22 -36.35 30.75 -15.56
N LEU A 23 -36.88 29.58 -15.93
CA LEU A 23 -37.12 29.11 -17.30
C LEU A 23 -38.30 29.87 -17.94
N PRO A 24 -38.37 29.92 -19.28
CA PRO A 24 -39.64 29.98 -19.98
C PRO A 24 -39.95 28.66 -20.69
N ALA A 25 -41.15 28.16 -20.45
CA ALA A 25 -41.84 27.20 -21.31
C ALA A 25 -42.70 27.97 -22.32
N MET A 26 -42.78 27.50 -23.57
CA MET A 26 -43.89 27.82 -24.47
C MET A 26 -44.37 26.58 -25.23
N ALA A 27 -45.61 26.22 -24.91
CA ALA A 27 -46.73 25.78 -25.74
C ALA A 27 -46.52 24.92 -27.00
N ALA A 28 -47.23 23.79 -26.99
CA ALA A 28 -47.61 22.93 -28.11
C ALA A 28 -48.75 23.53 -28.96
N VAL A 29 -48.97 22.96 -30.17
CA VAL A 29 -50.28 22.72 -30.83
C VAL A 29 -50.08 21.85 -32.11
N PRO A 30 -51.08 21.09 -32.59
CA PRO A 30 -50.92 19.68 -32.98
C PRO A 30 -51.28 19.33 -34.44
N GLY A 31 -51.12 18.05 -34.79
CA GLY A 31 -52.10 17.31 -35.59
C GLY A 31 -51.59 16.75 -36.93
N GLY A 32 -51.71 15.43 -37.10
CA GLY A 32 -51.48 14.76 -38.38
C GLY A 32 -51.49 13.24 -38.26
N ARG A 33 -52.68 12.64 -38.31
CA ARG A 33 -52.90 11.19 -38.43
C ARG A 33 -52.47 10.67 -39.80
N ALA A 34 -51.88 9.48 -39.86
CA ALA A 34 -52.14 8.51 -40.93
C ALA A 34 -51.87 7.09 -40.41
N SER A 35 -52.93 6.27 -40.40
CA SER A 35 -52.89 4.83 -40.18
C SER A 35 -52.62 4.10 -41.50
N SER A 36 -51.92 2.96 -41.46
CA SER A 36 -52.40 1.76 -42.15
C SER A 36 -51.80 0.46 -41.59
N ALA A 37 -52.74 -0.47 -41.42
CA ALA A 37 -52.70 -1.87 -41.01
C ALA A 37 -51.72 -2.75 -41.82
N VAL A 38 -50.95 -3.62 -41.15
CA VAL A 38 -51.16 -5.08 -40.89
C VAL A 38 -50.48 -5.98 -41.93
N ALA A 39 -49.51 -6.77 -41.45
CA ALA A 39 -49.39 -8.18 -41.80
C ALA A 39 -48.62 -8.90 -40.67
N ALA A 40 -49.33 -9.72 -39.91
CA ALA A 40 -48.75 -10.65 -38.95
C ALA A 40 -48.38 -11.94 -39.69
N VAL A 41 -47.15 -12.43 -39.48
CA VAL A 41 -46.79 -13.84 -39.66
C VAL A 41 -46.02 -14.26 -38.42
N ALA A 42 -46.53 -15.28 -37.74
CA ALA A 42 -45.97 -15.83 -36.51
C ALA A 42 -44.96 -16.95 -36.81
N ALA A 43 -43.82 -16.97 -36.11
CA ALA A 43 -43.19 -18.16 -35.47
C ALA A 43 -41.73 -17.89 -34.96
N VAL A 44 -41.59 -17.76 -33.62
CA VAL A 44 -40.57 -18.25 -32.63
C VAL A 44 -39.03 -18.34 -32.96
N PRO A 45 -38.10 -18.38 -31.96
CA PRO A 45 -37.07 -17.37 -31.75
C PRO A 45 -35.62 -17.89 -31.91
N GLY A 46 -34.70 -17.04 -32.39
CA GLY A 46 -33.28 -17.38 -32.49
C GLY A 46 -32.38 -16.21 -32.12
N GLY A 47 -31.68 -16.34 -30.99
CA GLY A 47 -30.42 -15.70 -30.62
C GLY A 47 -30.24 -14.21 -30.94
N ARG A 48 -30.61 -13.32 -30.00
CA ARG A 48 -29.96 -12.01 -29.93
C ARG A 48 -28.58 -12.18 -29.33
N ALA A 49 -27.57 -12.02 -30.19
CA ALA A 49 -26.23 -11.65 -29.77
C ALA A 49 -26.33 -10.38 -28.90
N SER A 50 -26.07 -10.53 -27.61
CA SER A 50 -25.86 -9.38 -26.72
C SER A 50 -24.60 -8.67 -27.20
N SER A 51 -24.77 -7.44 -27.68
CA SER A 51 -23.69 -6.51 -27.93
C SER A 51 -22.94 -6.28 -26.62
N VAL A 52 -21.76 -6.90 -26.48
CA VAL A 52 -20.81 -6.59 -25.42
C VAL A 52 -20.30 -5.18 -25.70
N VAL A 53 -20.67 -4.22 -24.86
CA VAL A 53 -20.06 -2.90 -24.82
C VAL A 53 -18.60 -3.11 -24.36
N PRO A 54 -17.58 -2.61 -25.09
CA PRO A 54 -16.21 -2.76 -24.63
C PRO A 54 -16.02 -1.97 -23.32
N VAL A 55 -15.60 -2.68 -22.28
CA VAL A 55 -15.13 -2.08 -21.03
C VAL A 55 -13.90 -1.26 -21.39
N THR A 56 -13.96 0.06 -21.21
CA THR A 56 -12.78 0.93 -21.41
C THR A 56 -11.67 0.49 -20.46
N GLU A 57 -10.56 0.01 -21.02
CA GLU A 57 -9.36 -0.37 -20.28
C GLU A 57 -8.85 0.82 -19.46
N SER A 58 -8.97 0.75 -18.13
CA SER A 58 -8.16 1.61 -17.26
C SER A 58 -6.70 1.16 -17.36
N ALA A 59 -5.95 1.80 -18.26
CA ALA A 59 -4.50 1.65 -18.40
C ALA A 59 -3.78 1.99 -17.07
N PRO A 60 -2.53 1.52 -16.85
CA PRO A 60 -1.72 1.91 -15.71
C PRO A 60 -1.63 3.41 -15.64
N VAL A 61 -1.57 3.95 -14.42
CA VAL A 61 -1.22 5.36 -14.22
C VAL A 61 0.31 5.47 -14.31
N PRO A 62 0.87 6.04 -15.38
CA PRO A 62 2.32 6.10 -15.52
C PRO A 62 2.90 7.06 -14.48
N GLY A 63 3.86 6.57 -13.70
CA GLY A 63 4.65 7.36 -12.76
C GLY A 63 6.13 7.40 -13.16
N SER A 64 6.95 8.12 -12.42
CA SER A 64 8.39 8.20 -12.70
C SER A 64 9.23 8.26 -11.43
N THR A 65 10.52 7.93 -11.57
CA THR A 65 11.52 8.05 -10.50
C THR A 65 12.67 8.92 -11.00
N GLN A 66 13.11 9.87 -10.18
CA GLN A 66 14.32 10.66 -10.40
C GLN A 66 15.33 10.35 -9.29
N SER A 67 16.50 9.83 -9.67
CA SER A 67 17.60 9.53 -8.75
C SER A 67 18.65 10.63 -8.83
N LEU A 68 19.03 11.21 -7.70
CA LEU A 68 20.05 12.26 -7.61
C LEU A 68 21.14 11.87 -6.61
N PRO A 69 22.43 11.85 -7.00
CA PRO A 69 23.51 11.47 -6.11
C PRO A 69 23.70 12.50 -4.99
N LEU A 70 24.00 12.02 -3.78
CA LEU A 70 24.33 12.87 -2.63
C LEU A 70 25.84 13.09 -2.57
N VAL A 71 26.24 14.34 -2.72
CA VAL A 71 27.66 14.75 -2.73
C VAL A 71 28.09 15.26 -1.36
N PRO A 72 29.39 15.24 -1.01
CA PRO A 72 29.87 15.86 0.22
C PRO A 72 29.44 17.33 0.31
N LEU A 73 28.81 17.72 1.42
CA LEU A 73 28.40 19.12 1.67
C LEU A 73 29.48 19.95 2.35
N THR A 74 30.42 19.30 3.05
CA THR A 74 31.58 19.93 3.70
C THR A 74 32.86 19.61 2.93
N GLY A 75 33.77 20.59 2.82
CA GLY A 75 35.07 20.39 2.19
C GLY A 75 36.00 19.50 3.03
N PRO A 76 37.04 18.89 2.43
CA PRO A 76 37.89 17.86 3.05
C PRO A 76 38.78 18.32 4.24
N ARG A 77 38.53 19.49 4.85
CA ARG A 77 39.44 20.15 5.81
C ARG A 77 38.83 20.69 7.09
N ALA A 78 37.61 20.28 7.46
CA ALA A 78 37.07 20.61 8.79
C ALA A 78 37.38 19.47 9.78
N THR A 79 38.50 19.58 10.49
CA THR A 79 38.84 18.64 11.57
C THR A 79 37.74 18.67 12.63
N GLY A 80 37.13 17.51 12.92
CA GLY A 80 36.08 17.36 13.95
C GLY A 80 34.63 17.50 13.45
N VAL A 81 34.39 17.62 12.14
CA VAL A 81 33.02 17.59 11.58
C VAL A 81 32.72 16.19 11.04
N LEU A 82 31.61 15.60 11.48
CA LEU A 82 31.14 14.30 11.00
C LEU A 82 30.90 14.34 9.48
N PRO A 83 31.15 13.24 8.75
CA PRO A 83 30.85 13.18 7.32
C PRO A 83 29.40 13.56 7.03
N GLU A 84 29.21 14.53 6.12
CA GLU A 84 27.92 15.00 5.68
C GLU A 84 27.84 14.93 4.15
N ARG A 85 26.85 14.20 3.64
CA ARG A 85 26.52 14.14 2.21
C ARG A 85 25.12 14.68 1.99
N GLY A 86 24.85 15.26 0.84
CA GLY A 86 23.53 15.82 0.59
C GLY A 86 23.40 16.47 -0.77
N LEU A 87 22.33 17.24 -0.86
CA LEU A 87 21.90 17.97 -2.04
C LEU A 87 21.46 19.36 -1.59
N GLY A 88 22.14 20.40 -2.06
CA GLY A 88 21.72 21.78 -1.82
C GLY A 88 20.34 22.08 -2.46
N PRO A 89 19.67 23.16 -2.04
CA PRO A 89 18.31 23.46 -2.48
C PRO A 89 18.27 23.66 -3.99
N GLN A 90 17.48 22.84 -4.68
CA GLN A 90 17.34 22.93 -6.13
C GLN A 90 15.94 22.57 -6.62
N ALA A 91 15.58 23.10 -7.79
CA ALA A 91 14.36 22.72 -8.50
C ALA A 91 14.57 21.39 -9.23
N VAL A 92 13.53 20.56 -9.25
CA VAL A 92 13.52 19.21 -9.83
C VAL A 92 12.19 18.99 -10.56
N ARG A 93 12.04 17.83 -11.22
CA ARG A 93 10.73 17.43 -11.74
C ARG A 93 9.78 17.17 -10.57
N SER A 94 8.48 17.34 -10.80
CA SER A 94 7.46 17.08 -9.79
C SER A 94 7.57 15.67 -9.21
N PHE A 95 7.37 15.57 -7.90
CA PHE A 95 7.38 14.32 -7.15
C PHE A 95 6.41 14.42 -5.97
N SER A 96 6.04 13.29 -5.36
CA SER A 96 5.18 13.27 -4.17
C SER A 96 5.70 12.41 -3.03
N LEU A 97 6.73 11.60 -3.29
CA LEU A 97 7.37 10.76 -2.30
C LEU A 97 8.88 10.83 -2.47
N VAL A 98 9.60 10.81 -1.36
CA VAL A 98 11.07 10.91 -1.32
C VAL A 98 11.63 9.85 -0.38
N GLY A 99 12.73 9.21 -0.78
CA GLY A 99 13.51 8.32 0.06
C GLY A 99 15.00 8.43 -0.26
N VAL A 100 15.85 7.80 0.55
CA VAL A 100 17.30 7.73 0.31
C VAL A 100 17.71 6.28 0.18
N VAL A 101 18.50 5.97 -0.85
CA VAL A 101 19.04 4.63 -1.11
C VAL A 101 20.56 4.64 -1.25
N TRP A 102 21.17 3.48 -1.07
CA TRP A 102 22.62 3.26 -1.20
C TRP A 102 22.92 1.88 -1.81
N ASP A 103 24.16 1.66 -2.25
CA ASP A 103 24.48 0.54 -3.14
C ASP A 103 24.41 -0.84 -2.45
N ASP A 104 24.96 -0.97 -1.24
CA ASP A 104 25.02 -2.26 -0.55
C ASP A 104 23.86 -2.40 0.47
N PRO A 105 22.85 -3.25 0.21
CA PRO A 105 21.74 -3.48 1.13
C PRO A 105 22.17 -4.14 2.46
N GLY A 106 23.36 -4.75 2.53
CA GLY A 106 23.91 -5.35 3.75
C GLY A 106 24.55 -4.34 4.71
N ILE A 107 24.72 -3.08 4.29
CA ILE A 107 25.30 -2.01 5.12
C ILE A 107 24.17 -1.16 5.71
N GLU A 108 24.12 -1.06 7.03
CA GLU A 108 23.17 -0.18 7.72
C GLU A 108 23.62 1.29 7.65
N LEU A 109 22.68 2.19 7.36
CA LEU A 109 22.88 3.63 7.43
C LEU A 109 22.84 4.11 8.89
N ASN A 110 24.01 4.18 9.51
CA ASN A 110 24.19 4.76 10.85
C ASN A 110 24.31 6.29 10.74
N GLY A 111 23.18 6.97 10.56
CA GLY A 111 23.15 8.40 10.36
C GLY A 111 21.74 8.98 10.39
N ARG A 112 21.69 10.30 10.38
CA ARG A 112 20.45 11.08 10.33
C ARG A 112 20.21 11.59 8.93
N VAL A 113 19.11 11.16 8.34
CA VAL A 113 18.63 11.66 7.04
C VAL A 113 17.60 12.75 7.32
N GLN A 114 17.89 13.96 6.85
CA GLN A 114 16.96 15.08 6.93
C GLN A 114 16.73 15.66 5.55
N LEU A 115 15.48 16.00 5.27
CA LEU A 115 15.09 16.61 4.01
C LEU A 115 14.07 17.72 4.20
N ARG A 116 13.98 18.61 3.22
CA ARG A 116 12.86 19.55 3.09
C ARG A 116 12.49 19.70 1.63
N THR A 117 11.22 19.98 1.38
CA THR A 117 10.69 20.09 0.02
C THR A 117 10.03 21.44 -0.21
N ARG A 118 9.97 21.85 -1.48
CA ARG A 118 9.20 23.00 -1.93
C ARG A 118 7.94 22.51 -2.60
N ALA A 119 6.78 22.96 -2.12
CA ALA A 119 5.50 22.59 -2.72
C ALA A 119 5.37 23.21 -4.11
N SER A 120 4.89 22.40 -5.07
CA SER A 120 4.75 22.80 -6.47
C SER A 120 3.93 24.07 -6.63
N GLY A 121 4.39 24.97 -7.50
CA GLY A 121 3.71 26.26 -7.76
C GLY A 121 3.85 27.28 -6.62
N THR A 122 4.72 27.03 -5.63
CA THR A 122 5.01 27.95 -4.52
C THR A 122 6.51 28.21 -4.37
N THR A 123 6.86 29.21 -3.58
CA THR A 123 8.24 29.45 -3.12
C THR A 123 8.48 28.91 -1.69
N ARG A 124 7.48 28.25 -1.09
CA ARG A 124 7.49 27.86 0.31
C ARG A 124 8.18 26.51 0.48
N TRP A 125 9.24 26.50 1.28
CA TRP A 125 9.89 25.29 1.76
C TRP A 125 9.21 24.78 3.03
N SER A 126 9.16 23.46 3.19
CA SER A 126 8.83 22.84 4.46
C SER A 126 9.92 23.10 5.50
N ASP A 127 9.59 22.88 6.76
CA ASP A 127 10.62 22.65 7.78
C ASP A 127 11.41 21.38 7.45
N TRP A 128 12.58 21.24 8.07
CA TRP A 128 13.36 20.01 7.98
C TRP A 128 12.60 18.86 8.63
N GLN A 129 12.46 17.77 7.88
CA GLN A 129 11.85 16.53 8.31
C GLN A 129 12.93 15.45 8.37
N GLU A 130 12.86 14.62 9.39
CA GLU A 130 13.73 13.46 9.54
C GLU A 130 13.06 12.24 8.91
N VAL A 131 13.85 11.45 8.19
CA VAL A 131 13.42 10.19 7.59
C VAL A 131 14.03 9.06 8.41
N GLU A 132 13.21 8.06 8.75
CA GLU A 132 13.65 6.90 9.52
C GLU A 132 14.75 6.14 8.77
N THR A 133 15.86 5.85 9.45
CA THR A 133 17.04 5.20 8.86
C THR A 133 17.22 3.76 9.34
N HIS A 134 16.62 3.37 10.47
CA HIS A 134 16.71 2.03 11.05
C HIS A 134 15.67 1.05 10.47
N ASN A 135 15.61 0.97 9.13
CA ASN A 135 14.62 0.15 8.40
C ASN A 135 15.19 -1.13 7.81
N ALA A 136 16.35 -1.58 8.27
CA ALA A 136 16.89 -2.89 7.95
C ALA A 136 15.93 -4.06 8.29
N GLY A 137 14.85 -3.78 9.05
CA GLY A 137 13.79 -4.74 9.37
C GLY A 137 12.73 -4.92 8.30
N HIS A 138 12.71 -4.09 7.26
CA HIS A 138 11.88 -4.27 6.08
C HIS A 138 12.75 -4.80 4.94
N GLY A 139 12.17 -5.67 4.11
CA GLY A 139 12.88 -6.25 2.98
C GLY A 139 12.86 -7.78 2.98
N PRO A 140 13.44 -8.36 1.92
CA PRO A 140 13.43 -9.78 1.65
C PRO A 140 14.39 -10.54 2.57
N ASP A 141 14.02 -11.75 2.99
CA ASP A 141 14.84 -12.55 3.90
C ASP A 141 16.12 -13.06 3.18
N PRO A 142 17.32 -12.92 3.79
CA PRO A 142 18.56 -13.34 3.16
C PRO A 142 18.58 -14.83 2.78
N GLY A 143 18.99 -15.13 1.55
CA GLY A 143 19.10 -16.50 1.04
C GLY A 143 17.77 -17.16 0.66
N THR A 144 16.66 -16.42 0.67
CA THR A 144 15.39 -16.86 0.09
C THR A 144 15.32 -16.52 -1.40
N MET A 145 14.39 -17.13 -2.14
CA MET A 145 14.09 -16.74 -3.52
C MET A 145 13.70 -15.25 -3.61
N GLU A 146 13.06 -14.75 -2.56
CA GLU A 146 12.67 -13.35 -2.43
C GLU A 146 13.88 -12.41 -2.34
N GLY A 147 14.97 -12.88 -1.71
CA GLY A 147 16.27 -12.22 -1.57
C GLY A 147 17.17 -12.24 -2.80
N GLY A 148 16.76 -12.88 -3.91
CA GLY A 148 17.65 -13.21 -5.03
C GLY A 148 17.93 -12.10 -6.06
N SER A 149 17.29 -10.93 -5.95
CA SER A 149 17.49 -9.83 -6.90
C SER A 149 18.88 -9.22 -6.77
N SER A 150 19.67 -9.26 -7.85
CA SER A 150 21.00 -8.63 -7.92
C SER A 150 20.95 -7.09 -7.97
N ARG A 151 19.76 -6.49 -7.88
CA ARG A 151 19.53 -5.03 -7.97
C ARG A 151 19.14 -4.42 -6.63
N MET A 152 19.12 -5.22 -5.55
CA MET A 152 18.74 -4.73 -4.23
C MET A 152 19.67 -3.62 -3.76
N ARG A 153 19.06 -2.61 -3.14
CA ARG A 153 19.73 -1.47 -2.52
C ARG A 153 19.27 -1.34 -1.09
N GLY A 154 20.14 -0.82 -0.24
CA GLY A 154 19.67 -0.36 1.07
C GLY A 154 18.85 0.91 0.91
N SER A 155 17.82 1.07 1.73
CA SER A 155 16.82 2.14 1.59
C SER A 155 16.28 2.59 2.93
N THR A 156 15.95 3.88 3.06
CA THR A 156 15.14 4.40 4.17
C THR A 156 13.65 4.06 3.97
N GLU A 157 12.82 4.22 5.02
CA GLU A 157 11.38 4.38 4.79
C GLU A 157 11.17 5.61 3.91
N PRO A 158 10.23 5.60 2.97
CA PRO A 158 9.95 6.78 2.18
C PRO A 158 9.04 7.75 2.93
N LEU A 159 9.14 9.05 2.59
CA LEU A 159 8.29 10.11 3.12
C LEU A 159 7.34 10.63 2.03
N TRP A 160 6.04 10.68 2.32
CA TRP A 160 5.08 11.35 1.47
C TRP A 160 5.11 12.86 1.75
N VAL A 161 5.39 13.64 0.72
CA VAL A 161 5.56 15.10 0.80
C VAL A 161 4.46 15.87 0.06
N GLY A 162 3.58 15.17 -0.65
CA GLY A 162 2.63 15.78 -1.57
C GLY A 162 3.34 16.41 -2.77
N ASP A 163 2.58 17.03 -3.66
CA ASP A 163 3.12 17.61 -4.91
C ASP A 163 4.21 18.65 -4.62
N SER A 164 5.45 18.31 -4.99
CA SER A 164 6.67 19.06 -4.71
C SER A 164 7.54 19.16 -5.96
N ASP A 165 8.21 20.30 -6.15
CA ASP A 165 9.09 20.58 -7.30
C ASP A 165 10.48 21.09 -6.89
N GLY A 166 10.79 21.02 -5.59
CA GLY A 166 12.09 21.39 -5.04
C GLY A 166 12.47 20.49 -3.88
N ILE A 167 13.76 20.23 -3.74
CA ILE A 167 14.32 19.31 -2.74
C ILE A 167 15.63 19.88 -2.16
N GLU A 168 15.83 19.62 -0.88
CA GLU A 168 17.12 19.73 -0.21
C GLU A 168 17.27 18.54 0.75
N VAL A 169 18.45 17.92 0.77
CA VAL A 169 18.72 16.71 1.56
C VAL A 169 20.06 16.86 2.26
N ARG A 170 20.14 16.37 3.50
CA ARG A 170 21.39 16.15 4.20
C ARG A 170 21.37 14.83 4.94
N VAL A 171 22.48 14.12 4.88
CA VAL A 171 22.74 12.85 5.56
C VAL A 171 23.99 13.05 6.38
N ARG A 172 23.83 12.99 7.70
CA ARG A 172 24.93 13.18 8.66
C ARG A 172 25.21 11.86 9.33
N ALA A 173 26.47 11.44 9.32
CA ALA A 173 26.87 10.28 10.11
C ALA A 173 26.64 10.59 11.60
N GLU A 174 26.23 9.61 12.40
CA GLU A 174 26.20 9.75 13.85
C GLU A 174 27.48 9.18 14.47
N GLU A 175 27.92 9.73 15.62
CA GLU A 175 29.05 9.17 16.36
C GLU A 175 28.70 7.75 16.83
N GLY A 176 29.61 6.81 16.58
CA GLY A 176 29.45 5.43 17.05
C GLY A 176 29.36 5.37 18.59
N HIS A 177 28.73 4.31 19.11
CA HIS A 177 28.72 4.03 20.54
C HIS A 177 30.15 4.01 21.10
N VAL A 178 30.31 4.55 22.32
CA VAL A 178 31.58 4.67 23.06
C VAL A 178 32.37 3.35 23.02
N GLY A 179 33.49 3.33 22.29
CA GLY A 179 34.42 2.19 22.26
C GLY A 179 34.96 1.78 20.90
N THR A 180 34.39 2.24 19.78
CA THR A 180 34.93 1.95 18.44
C THR A 180 35.85 3.08 17.95
N THR A 181 37.13 2.79 17.70
CA THR A 181 38.12 3.74 17.16
C THR A 181 37.95 4.06 15.67
N ARG A 182 36.85 3.63 15.03
CA ARG A 182 36.60 3.81 13.61
C ARG A 182 35.75 5.07 13.41
N ALA A 183 36.22 5.99 12.55
CA ALA A 183 35.44 7.16 12.16
C ALA A 183 34.08 6.70 11.59
N PRO A 184 32.97 7.38 11.92
CA PRO A 184 31.67 7.01 11.39
C PRO A 184 31.65 7.23 9.88
N VAL A 185 31.24 6.19 9.13
CA VAL A 185 31.28 6.17 7.66
C VAL A 185 29.84 6.02 7.14
N LEU A 186 29.45 6.90 6.22
CA LEU A 186 28.21 6.77 5.48
C LEU A 186 28.36 5.73 4.36
N PRO A 187 27.31 4.96 4.04
CA PRO A 187 27.32 4.01 2.92
C PRO A 187 27.69 4.67 1.59
N ASP A 188 28.29 3.88 0.71
CA ASP A 188 28.63 4.32 -0.64
C ASP A 188 27.39 4.39 -1.55
N GLY A 189 27.47 5.25 -2.57
CA GLY A 189 26.41 5.38 -3.57
C GLY A 189 25.12 6.01 -3.05
N LEU A 190 25.18 6.77 -1.95
CA LEU A 190 24.02 7.50 -1.43
C LEU A 190 23.37 8.38 -2.51
N ARG A 191 22.06 8.22 -2.69
CA ARG A 191 21.24 8.99 -3.63
C ARG A 191 19.86 9.24 -3.04
N VAL A 192 19.28 10.39 -3.36
CA VAL A 192 17.86 10.66 -3.10
C VAL A 192 17.02 10.19 -4.28
N GLU A 193 15.92 9.52 -3.97
CA GLU A 193 14.96 8.97 -4.92
C GLU A 193 13.67 9.78 -4.80
N LEU A 194 13.31 10.48 -5.87
CA LEU A 194 12.12 11.31 -5.96
C LEU A 194 11.10 10.59 -6.83
N VAL A 195 9.96 10.25 -6.26
CA VAL A 195 8.95 9.42 -6.89
C VAL A 195 7.71 10.24 -7.21
N ASP A 196 7.35 10.25 -8.49
CA ASP A 196 6.06 10.72 -8.99
C ASP A 196 5.11 9.52 -9.15
N PRO A 197 3.99 9.48 -8.40
CA PRO A 197 2.98 8.42 -8.52
C PRO A 197 2.18 8.44 -9.82
N GLY A 198 2.41 9.43 -10.68
CA GLY A 198 1.59 9.71 -11.86
C GLY A 198 0.27 10.39 -11.49
N ALA A 199 -0.57 10.59 -12.51
CA ALA A 199 -1.86 11.25 -12.35
C ALA A 199 -2.72 10.63 -11.22
N GLN A 200 -3.49 11.43 -10.50
CA GLN A 200 -4.45 10.86 -9.56
C GLN A 200 -5.49 10.06 -10.35
N SER A 201 -5.56 8.75 -10.11
CA SER A 201 -6.62 7.91 -10.68
C SER A 201 -7.97 8.41 -10.20
N LEU A 202 -8.86 8.78 -11.15
CA LEU A 202 -10.23 9.23 -10.88
C LEU A 202 -11.19 8.06 -10.54
N ALA A 203 -10.68 6.83 -10.32
CA ALA A 203 -11.47 5.62 -10.07
C ALA A 203 -12.19 5.58 -8.69
N GLY A 204 -12.69 6.72 -8.22
CA GLY A 204 -13.51 6.88 -7.03
C GLY A 204 -14.63 7.93 -7.14
N ALA A 205 -14.84 8.57 -8.31
CA ALA A 205 -15.92 9.53 -8.52
C ALA A 205 -16.98 9.00 -9.50
N PRO A 206 -18.29 9.07 -9.21
CA PRO A 206 -19.32 8.64 -10.15
C PRO A 206 -19.66 9.80 -11.09
N THR A 207 -19.30 9.75 -12.38
CA THR A 207 -20.19 10.26 -13.46
C THR A 207 -19.71 9.98 -14.88
N GLN A 208 -20.72 9.87 -15.74
CA GLN A 208 -20.75 9.61 -17.16
C GLN A 208 -20.16 10.77 -18.00
N THR A 209 -19.46 10.45 -19.08
CA THR A 209 -19.84 10.79 -20.47
C THR A 209 -18.72 10.33 -21.42
N SER A 210 -19.09 9.65 -22.49
CA SER A 210 -18.19 9.11 -23.51
C SER A 210 -18.07 10.06 -24.70
N HIS A 211 -16.86 10.36 -25.14
CA HIS A 211 -16.59 10.80 -26.51
C HIS A 211 -15.70 9.77 -27.20
N ALA A 212 -16.19 9.25 -28.32
CA ALA A 212 -15.57 8.18 -29.09
C ALA A 212 -14.38 8.70 -29.92
N VAL A 213 -13.30 7.91 -29.95
CA VAL A 213 -12.21 8.05 -30.92
C VAL A 213 -12.12 6.74 -31.72
N ALA A 214 -11.96 6.88 -33.04
CA ALA A 214 -12.04 5.79 -34.02
C ALA A 214 -10.82 4.83 -33.97
N PRO A 215 -10.96 3.58 -34.46
CA PRO A 215 -9.91 2.56 -34.38
C PRO A 215 -8.88 2.70 -35.51
N VAL A 216 -7.62 2.39 -35.19
CA VAL A 216 -6.55 2.16 -36.17
C VAL A 216 -6.06 0.72 -35.95
N ASP A 217 -6.05 -0.09 -37.02
CA ASP A 217 -5.64 -1.50 -36.99
C ASP A 217 -4.12 -1.66 -36.74
N PRO A 218 -3.67 -2.73 -36.04
CA PRO A 218 -2.25 -2.98 -35.80
C PRO A 218 -1.64 -3.95 -36.84
N PRO A 219 -0.35 -3.82 -37.19
CA PRO A 219 0.42 -4.96 -37.66
C PRO A 219 1.02 -5.70 -36.46
N GLY A 220 0.93 -7.03 -36.48
CA GLY A 220 1.35 -7.88 -35.36
C GLY A 220 2.85 -8.10 -35.26
N THR A 221 3.29 -8.50 -34.06
CA THR A 221 4.30 -9.55 -33.75
C THR A 221 4.49 -9.65 -32.23
N ASP A 222 4.73 -10.89 -31.77
CA ASP A 222 5.24 -11.39 -30.47
C ASP A 222 4.41 -11.23 -29.17
N GLU A 223 4.11 -12.38 -28.55
CA GLU A 223 3.62 -12.54 -27.18
C GLU A 223 4.72 -12.17 -26.16
N SER A 224 5.05 -10.89 -26.06
CA SER A 224 5.80 -10.34 -24.92
C SER A 224 4.89 -9.42 -24.15
N ASP A 225 4.67 -9.74 -22.86
CA ASP A 225 3.97 -8.98 -21.82
C ASP A 225 3.50 -7.58 -22.24
N THR A 226 2.39 -7.53 -22.97
CA THR A 226 1.68 -6.29 -23.21
C THR A 226 1.05 -5.86 -21.87
N VAL A 227 0.88 -4.55 -21.68
CA VAL A 227 0.27 -3.97 -20.48
C VAL A 227 -0.99 -4.74 -20.02
N PRO A 228 -1.93 -5.16 -20.90
CA PRO A 228 -3.06 -5.99 -20.50
C PRO A 228 -2.66 -7.35 -19.88
N GLY A 229 -1.66 -8.04 -20.45
CA GLY A 229 -1.20 -9.36 -19.99
C GLY A 229 -0.65 -9.35 -18.56
N ALA A 230 0.12 -8.32 -18.20
CA ALA A 230 0.67 -8.17 -16.86
C ALA A 230 -0.42 -8.02 -15.78
N TYR A 231 -1.51 -7.30 -16.09
CA TYR A 231 -2.68 -7.19 -15.21
C TYR A 231 -3.41 -8.51 -15.04
N PHE A 232 -3.71 -9.20 -16.14
CA PHE A 232 -4.40 -10.48 -16.05
C PHE A 232 -3.56 -11.50 -15.27
N SER A 233 -2.24 -11.51 -15.44
CA SER A 233 -1.32 -12.32 -14.65
C SER A 233 -1.36 -11.97 -13.16
N ALA A 234 -1.36 -10.68 -12.80
CA ALA A 234 -1.44 -10.23 -11.40
C ALA A 234 -2.80 -10.59 -10.74
N SER A 235 -3.89 -10.47 -11.49
CA SER A 235 -5.26 -10.73 -11.01
C SER A 235 -5.65 -12.21 -11.04
N ALA A 236 -5.02 -13.05 -11.87
CA ALA A 236 -5.39 -14.46 -12.05
C ALA A 236 -5.48 -15.25 -10.72
N PRO A 237 -4.58 -15.05 -9.73
CA PRO A 237 -4.70 -15.71 -8.44
C PRO A 237 -5.94 -15.33 -7.61
N ASN A 238 -6.66 -14.27 -7.98
CA ASN A 238 -7.90 -13.80 -7.34
C ASN A 238 -9.17 -14.16 -8.13
N ALA A 239 -9.06 -14.89 -9.25
CA ALA A 239 -10.18 -15.13 -10.17
C ALA A 239 -11.41 -15.78 -9.51
N ASP A 240 -11.20 -16.58 -8.47
CA ASP A 240 -12.28 -17.22 -7.70
C ASP A 240 -13.04 -16.27 -6.78
N LEU A 241 -12.48 -15.08 -6.50
CA LEU A 241 -13.01 -14.08 -5.58
C LEU A 241 -13.64 -12.88 -6.29
N ALA A 242 -13.14 -12.53 -7.48
CA ALA A 242 -13.62 -11.44 -8.30
C ALA A 242 -13.19 -11.60 -9.78
N PRO A 243 -13.91 -11.00 -10.74
CA PRO A 243 -13.46 -10.90 -12.13
C PRO A 243 -12.04 -10.32 -12.26
N LEU A 244 -11.30 -10.71 -13.30
CA LEU A 244 -9.89 -10.32 -13.47
C LEU A 244 -9.69 -8.80 -13.63
N ASP A 245 -10.68 -8.11 -14.16
CA ASP A 245 -10.72 -6.66 -14.36
C ASP A 245 -11.35 -5.90 -13.17
N ALA A 246 -11.75 -6.60 -12.10
CA ALA A 246 -12.39 -5.98 -10.96
C ALA A 246 -11.46 -4.99 -10.27
N LEU A 247 -11.97 -3.78 -10.01
CA LEU A 247 -11.27 -2.76 -9.22
C LEU A 247 -11.35 -3.03 -7.71
N LYS A 248 -12.22 -3.95 -7.30
CA LYS A 248 -12.51 -4.23 -5.90
C LYS A 248 -13.06 -5.64 -5.75
N ILE A 249 -12.56 -6.36 -4.76
CA ILE A 249 -13.12 -7.61 -4.29
C ILE A 249 -14.21 -7.26 -3.25
N PRO A 250 -15.48 -7.67 -3.46
CA PRO A 250 -16.60 -7.23 -2.62
C PRO A 250 -16.53 -7.84 -1.21
N ALA A 251 -17.00 -7.13 -0.18
CA ALA A 251 -17.11 -7.73 1.15
C ALA A 251 -18.13 -8.88 1.17
N LEU A 252 -17.91 -9.87 2.03
CA LEU A 252 -18.86 -10.94 2.32
C LEU A 252 -19.27 -10.94 3.79
N SER A 253 -20.46 -11.48 4.06
CA SER A 253 -20.83 -11.86 5.43
C SER A 253 -20.00 -13.06 5.87
N LYS A 254 -19.96 -13.32 7.19
CA LYS A 254 -19.27 -14.51 7.73
C LYS A 254 -19.77 -15.80 7.07
N LYS A 255 -21.08 -15.99 6.99
CA LYS A 255 -21.71 -17.17 6.37
C LYS A 255 -21.28 -17.34 4.91
N ALA A 256 -21.33 -16.26 4.12
CA ALA A 256 -20.93 -16.32 2.71
C ALA A 256 -19.42 -16.58 2.56
N THR A 257 -18.61 -16.02 3.45
CA THR A 257 -17.15 -16.26 3.47
C THR A 257 -16.82 -17.72 3.78
N THR A 258 -17.52 -18.34 4.72
CA THR A 258 -17.34 -19.77 5.02
C THR A 258 -17.70 -20.64 3.82
N VAL A 259 -18.80 -20.35 3.12
CA VAL A 259 -19.20 -21.09 1.92
C VAL A 259 -18.14 -20.94 0.80
N GLU A 260 -17.66 -19.72 0.57
CA GLU A 260 -16.57 -19.45 -0.38
C GLU A 260 -15.31 -20.23 0.00
N ALA A 261 -14.87 -20.16 1.26
CA ALA A 261 -13.67 -20.85 1.73
C ALA A 261 -13.77 -22.39 1.64
N SER A 262 -14.95 -22.97 1.89
CA SER A 262 -15.18 -24.40 1.68
C SER A 262 -15.16 -24.79 0.21
N ARG A 263 -15.72 -23.96 -0.69
CA ARG A 263 -15.66 -24.20 -2.14
C ARG A 263 -14.24 -24.18 -2.67
N GLU A 264 -13.41 -23.29 -2.14
CA GLU A 264 -11.98 -23.18 -2.47
C GLU A 264 -11.07 -24.17 -1.72
N ALA A 265 -11.64 -25.08 -0.92
CA ALA A 265 -10.90 -26.04 -0.09
C ALA A 265 -9.81 -25.37 0.78
N MET A 266 -10.10 -24.18 1.34
CA MET A 266 -9.16 -23.46 2.20
C MET A 266 -8.90 -24.24 3.49
N PRO A 267 -7.65 -24.31 4.01
CA PRO A 267 -7.30 -25.16 5.14
C PRO A 267 -8.21 -24.97 6.36
N GLY A 268 -8.41 -23.73 6.80
CA GLY A 268 -9.25 -23.37 7.94
C GLY A 268 -10.76 -23.60 7.75
N ALA A 269 -11.21 -23.91 6.53
CA ALA A 269 -12.58 -24.36 6.27
C ALA A 269 -12.74 -25.89 6.41
N THR A 270 -11.64 -26.63 6.37
CA THR A 270 -11.60 -28.10 6.49
C THR A 270 -11.15 -28.56 7.89
N GLU A 271 -10.29 -27.79 8.57
CA GLU A 271 -9.88 -27.99 9.95
C GLU A 271 -11.02 -27.62 10.91
N GLY A 272 -11.90 -28.59 11.18
CA GLY A 272 -13.15 -28.39 11.92
C GLY A 272 -14.30 -29.25 11.41
N SER A 273 -14.06 -30.09 10.40
CA SER A 273 -15.04 -31.00 9.76
C SER A 273 -15.57 -32.13 10.66
N ALA A 274 -15.53 -31.99 11.99
CA ALA A 274 -16.43 -32.75 12.84
C ALA A 274 -17.85 -32.21 12.60
N GLU A 275 -18.81 -33.08 12.29
CA GLU A 275 -20.19 -32.68 11.99
C GLU A 275 -20.72 -31.71 13.06
N GLY A 276 -21.05 -30.48 12.65
CA GLY A 276 -21.69 -29.47 13.49
C GLY A 276 -20.81 -28.31 13.98
N VAL A 277 -19.49 -28.31 13.81
CA VAL A 277 -18.64 -27.18 14.21
C VAL A 277 -18.46 -26.19 13.05
N GLN A 278 -18.90 -24.94 13.24
CA GLN A 278 -18.71 -23.88 12.24
C GLN A 278 -17.24 -23.40 12.27
N PRO A 279 -16.57 -23.23 11.12
CA PRO A 279 -15.18 -22.79 11.09
C PRO A 279 -15.04 -21.34 11.58
N TYR A 280 -13.95 -21.06 12.28
CA TYR A 280 -13.63 -19.75 12.85
C TYR A 280 -13.04 -18.78 11.82
N ILE A 281 -13.73 -18.63 10.69
CA ILE A 281 -13.34 -17.71 9.60
C ILE A 281 -14.12 -16.41 9.77
N GLY A 282 -13.43 -15.27 9.78
CA GLY A 282 -14.07 -13.96 9.83
C GLY A 282 -14.73 -13.56 8.49
N PRO A 283 -15.62 -12.56 8.48
CA PRO A 283 -16.18 -12.02 7.24
C PRO A 283 -15.08 -11.44 6.34
N ARG A 284 -15.06 -11.82 5.07
CA ARG A 284 -14.12 -11.27 4.09
C ARG A 284 -14.36 -9.77 3.95
N PRO A 285 -13.37 -8.91 4.24
CA PRO A 285 -13.52 -7.48 4.02
C PRO A 285 -13.57 -7.17 2.53
N SER A 286 -14.00 -5.96 2.19
CA SER A 286 -13.82 -5.48 0.83
C SER A 286 -12.39 -5.00 0.64
N ILE A 287 -11.79 -5.35 -0.50
CA ILE A 287 -10.37 -5.10 -0.79
C ILE A 287 -10.28 -4.41 -2.15
N ILE A 288 -9.64 -3.24 -2.20
CA ILE A 288 -9.33 -2.56 -3.45
C ILE A 288 -8.17 -3.33 -4.10
N THR A 289 -8.39 -3.83 -5.32
CA THR A 289 -7.40 -4.66 -6.03
C THR A 289 -6.22 -3.82 -6.48
N ARG A 290 -5.14 -4.48 -6.91
CA ARG A 290 -4.02 -3.81 -7.57
C ARG A 290 -4.44 -2.93 -8.74
N ARG A 291 -5.33 -3.44 -9.59
CA ARG A 291 -5.97 -2.65 -10.64
C ARG A 291 -6.76 -1.46 -10.08
N GLY A 292 -7.50 -1.65 -8.99
CA GLY A 292 -8.29 -0.62 -8.33
C GLY A 292 -7.52 0.59 -7.83
N TRP A 293 -6.29 0.40 -7.33
CA TRP A 293 -5.41 1.51 -6.95
C TRP A 293 -4.44 1.96 -8.06
N GLY A 294 -4.51 1.32 -9.23
CA GLY A 294 -3.74 1.69 -10.42
C GLY A 294 -2.30 1.19 -10.41
N ALA A 295 -2.04 0.01 -9.85
CA ALA A 295 -0.74 -0.63 -9.87
C ALA A 295 -0.19 -0.73 -11.29
N ASP A 296 1.07 -0.37 -11.50
CA ASP A 296 1.77 -0.65 -12.75
C ASP A 296 2.42 -2.05 -12.67
N GLU A 297 1.72 -3.05 -13.20
CA GLU A 297 2.16 -4.45 -13.10
C GLU A 297 3.42 -4.75 -13.92
N THR A 298 3.87 -3.83 -14.78
CA THR A 298 5.12 -3.97 -15.52
C THR A 298 6.37 -3.72 -14.67
N LEU A 299 6.21 -3.14 -13.47
CA LEU A 299 7.35 -2.88 -12.58
C LEU A 299 7.79 -4.15 -11.84
N ARG A 300 6.84 -4.94 -11.34
CA ARG A 300 7.13 -6.11 -10.51
C ARG A 300 7.71 -7.26 -11.33
N GLU A 301 8.35 -8.19 -10.64
CA GLU A 301 8.64 -9.49 -11.22
C GLU A 301 7.35 -10.31 -11.44
N ALA A 302 7.33 -11.13 -12.50
CA ALA A 302 6.15 -11.89 -12.89
C ALA A 302 5.79 -13.00 -11.89
N GLY A 303 6.79 -13.68 -11.33
CA GLY A 303 6.61 -14.87 -10.49
C GLY A 303 6.18 -14.57 -9.05
N PHE A 304 5.39 -15.48 -8.47
CA PHE A 304 4.95 -15.41 -7.07
C PHE A 304 5.72 -16.40 -6.21
N VAL A 305 5.92 -16.06 -4.94
CA VAL A 305 6.46 -16.96 -3.92
C VAL A 305 5.37 -17.17 -2.88
N TYR A 306 5.07 -18.43 -2.59
CA TYR A 306 4.08 -18.83 -1.60
C TYR A 306 4.77 -19.53 -0.43
N THR A 307 4.27 -19.28 0.76
CA THR A 307 4.59 -20.01 1.99
C THR A 307 3.57 -21.13 2.19
N ASP A 308 3.72 -21.92 3.25
CA ASP A 308 2.75 -22.99 3.54
C ASP A 308 1.42 -22.42 4.06
N LYS A 309 1.48 -21.42 4.94
CA LYS A 309 0.31 -20.85 5.63
C LYS A 309 0.53 -19.40 6.05
N VAL A 310 -0.50 -18.79 6.66
CA VAL A 310 -0.36 -17.51 7.37
C VAL A 310 -0.68 -17.71 8.84
N LYS A 311 0.36 -17.74 9.69
CA LYS A 311 0.27 -17.92 11.14
C LYS A 311 0.21 -16.61 11.90
N VAL A 312 0.89 -15.58 11.39
CA VAL A 312 1.03 -14.28 12.05
C VAL A 312 0.66 -13.15 11.09
N ALA A 313 -0.08 -12.17 11.59
CA ALA A 313 -0.28 -10.88 10.96
C ALA A 313 0.65 -9.85 11.62
N PHE A 314 1.67 -9.39 10.90
CA PHE A 314 2.49 -8.27 11.34
C PHE A 314 1.86 -6.95 10.92
N VAL A 315 1.54 -6.11 11.90
CA VAL A 315 1.04 -4.76 11.70
C VAL A 315 2.20 -3.78 11.64
N HIS A 316 2.20 -3.01 10.56
CA HIS A 316 3.18 -2.00 10.21
C HIS A 316 2.53 -0.62 10.15
N HIS A 317 3.34 0.42 10.28
CA HIS A 317 3.04 1.70 9.64
C HIS A 317 3.99 1.87 8.46
N THR A 318 3.74 2.84 7.58
CA THR A 318 4.62 3.10 6.43
C THR A 318 5.61 4.23 6.68
N GLY A 319 5.51 4.93 7.82
CA GLY A 319 6.38 6.05 8.13
C GLY A 319 6.20 7.29 7.24
N THR A 320 5.33 7.23 6.22
CA THR A 320 5.20 8.25 5.18
C THR A 320 4.58 9.58 5.63
N GLY A 321 4.14 9.71 6.88
CA GLY A 321 3.40 10.88 7.36
C GLY A 321 1.90 10.84 6.98
N ASN A 322 1.11 11.71 7.64
CA ASN A 322 -0.36 11.62 7.65
C ASN A 322 -1.07 12.68 6.80
N ASN A 323 -0.34 13.49 6.03
CA ASN A 323 -0.87 14.69 5.37
C ASN A 323 -1.56 14.43 4.01
N TYR A 324 -1.71 13.17 3.59
CA TYR A 324 -2.48 12.82 2.39
C TYR A 324 -3.99 12.84 2.68
N SER A 325 -4.84 13.15 1.70
CA SER A 325 -6.29 12.90 1.78
C SER A 325 -6.60 11.43 1.50
N CYS A 326 -7.73 10.89 1.96
CA CYS A 326 -8.05 9.48 1.65
C CYS A 326 -8.20 9.20 0.14
N SER A 327 -8.57 10.21 -0.66
CA SER A 327 -8.56 10.08 -2.14
C SER A 327 -7.15 9.98 -2.72
N GLN A 328 -6.12 10.44 -2.01
CA GLN A 328 -4.72 10.31 -2.40
C GLN A 328 -4.11 8.96 -1.99
N ALA A 329 -4.80 8.13 -1.20
CA ALA A 329 -4.26 6.84 -0.75
C ALA A 329 -3.75 5.95 -1.91
N PRO A 330 -4.46 5.81 -3.05
CA PRO A 330 -3.91 5.10 -4.21
C PRO A 330 -2.59 5.69 -4.72
N SER A 331 -2.42 7.01 -4.73
CA SER A 331 -1.16 7.64 -5.13
C SER A 331 -0.03 7.37 -4.13
N VAL A 332 -0.32 7.41 -2.83
CA VAL A 332 0.66 7.02 -1.79
C VAL A 332 1.11 5.58 -2.01
N ILE A 333 0.18 4.65 -2.25
CA ILE A 333 0.48 3.24 -2.50
C ILE A 333 1.32 3.07 -3.78
N ARG A 334 0.96 3.73 -4.89
CA ARG A 334 1.75 3.68 -6.13
C ARG A 334 3.18 4.21 -5.92
N SER A 335 3.34 5.27 -5.12
CA SER A 335 4.67 5.78 -4.78
C SER A 335 5.49 4.79 -3.95
N ILE A 336 4.92 4.17 -2.92
CA ILE A 336 5.60 3.14 -2.11
C ILE A 336 5.96 1.93 -2.98
N TYR A 337 5.03 1.45 -3.81
CA TYR A 337 5.26 0.34 -4.74
C TYR A 337 6.43 0.63 -5.68
N ARG A 338 6.43 1.80 -6.34
CA ARG A 338 7.52 2.23 -7.22
C ARG A 338 8.84 2.38 -6.47
N TYR A 339 8.82 2.90 -5.24
CA TYR A 339 10.02 3.02 -4.41
C TYR A 339 10.60 1.65 -4.02
N HIS A 340 9.77 0.69 -3.61
CA HIS A 340 10.23 -0.67 -3.30
C HIS A 340 10.83 -1.35 -4.55
N VAL A 341 10.18 -1.25 -5.70
CA VAL A 341 10.60 -1.98 -6.89
C VAL A 341 11.72 -1.29 -7.65
N VAL A 342 11.55 -0.01 -8.00
CA VAL A 342 12.48 0.72 -8.88
C VAL A 342 13.69 1.22 -8.10
N SER A 343 13.46 1.78 -6.91
CA SER A 343 14.54 2.39 -6.11
C SER A 343 15.26 1.35 -5.26
N SER A 344 14.51 0.53 -4.50
CA SER A 344 15.06 -0.47 -3.56
C SER A 344 15.40 -1.80 -4.23
N GLY A 345 14.89 -2.06 -5.45
CA GLY A 345 15.20 -3.26 -6.23
C GLY A 345 14.45 -4.52 -5.78
N TRP A 346 13.36 -4.37 -5.03
CA TRP A 346 12.54 -5.48 -4.55
C TRP A 346 11.65 -6.02 -5.68
N ARG A 347 11.15 -7.24 -5.49
CA ARG A 347 10.38 -7.96 -6.51
C ARG A 347 8.97 -7.39 -6.72
N ASP A 348 8.40 -6.81 -5.66
CA ASP A 348 7.09 -6.14 -5.61
C ASP A 348 7.03 -5.27 -4.33
N ILE A 349 5.88 -4.64 -4.04
CA ILE A 349 5.63 -4.02 -2.74
C ILE A 349 5.74 -5.06 -1.62
N GLY A 350 6.53 -4.77 -0.58
CA GLY A 350 6.82 -5.75 0.47
C GLY A 350 5.65 -6.15 1.37
N TYR A 351 4.58 -5.35 1.42
CA TYR A 351 3.42 -5.61 2.28
C TYR A 351 2.34 -6.40 1.53
N ASN A 352 1.73 -7.39 2.18
CA ASN A 352 0.60 -8.13 1.59
C ASN A 352 -0.66 -7.25 1.46
N PHE A 353 -0.89 -6.40 2.45
CA PHE A 353 -2.04 -5.50 2.49
C PHE A 353 -1.65 -4.13 3.00
N LEU A 354 -2.40 -3.11 2.55
CA LEU A 354 -2.29 -1.75 3.06
C LEU A 354 -3.64 -1.26 3.58
N VAL A 355 -3.61 -0.40 4.59
CA VAL A 355 -4.80 0.22 5.18
C VAL A 355 -4.60 1.72 5.23
N ASP A 356 -5.49 2.50 4.61
CA ASP A 356 -5.43 3.96 4.72
C ASP A 356 -6.06 4.46 6.04
N LYS A 357 -5.85 5.75 6.36
CA LYS A 357 -6.39 6.35 7.60
C LYS A 357 -7.92 6.41 7.66
N CYS A 358 -8.59 6.17 6.53
CA CYS A 358 -10.05 6.04 6.42
C CYS A 358 -10.54 4.59 6.58
N GLY A 359 -9.64 3.61 6.70
CA GLY A 359 -9.97 2.20 6.89
C GLY A 359 -10.27 1.45 5.60
N ASN A 360 -9.93 1.99 4.42
CA ASN A 360 -9.97 1.20 3.19
C ASN A 360 -8.80 0.22 3.19
N ILE A 361 -9.07 -1.00 2.71
CA ILE A 361 -8.08 -2.08 2.61
C ILE A 361 -7.70 -2.23 1.13
N TYR A 362 -6.40 -2.30 0.87
CA TYR A 362 -5.81 -2.44 -0.45
C TYR A 362 -5.00 -3.72 -0.52
N GLU A 363 -5.11 -4.42 -1.65
CA GLU A 363 -4.19 -5.48 -2.02
C GLU A 363 -2.80 -4.89 -2.26
N GLY A 364 -1.79 -5.39 -1.55
CA GLY A 364 -0.40 -5.04 -1.78
C GLY A 364 0.24 -6.08 -2.70
N ARG A 365 1.07 -6.94 -2.13
CA ARG A 365 1.82 -8.01 -2.80
C ARG A 365 0.97 -8.84 -3.75
N ALA A 366 1.35 -8.92 -5.03
CA ALA A 366 0.70 -9.75 -6.03
C ALA A 366 0.90 -11.25 -5.76
N GLY A 367 -0.08 -12.06 -6.16
CA GLY A 367 -0.07 -13.51 -5.95
C GLY A 367 -1.35 -14.05 -5.29
N GLY A 368 -2.28 -13.18 -4.93
CA GLY A 368 -3.64 -13.53 -4.55
C GLY A 368 -3.95 -13.28 -3.07
N VAL A 369 -5.02 -12.51 -2.80
CA VAL A 369 -5.38 -12.05 -1.45
C VAL A 369 -5.76 -13.19 -0.51
N ALA A 370 -6.27 -14.30 -1.03
CA ALA A 370 -6.59 -15.49 -0.23
C ALA A 370 -5.39 -16.44 -0.07
N LYS A 371 -4.34 -16.33 -0.88
CA LYS A 371 -3.16 -17.23 -0.87
C LYS A 371 -2.05 -16.75 0.07
N PRO A 372 -1.20 -17.64 0.59
CA PRO A 372 -0.15 -17.29 1.54
C PRO A 372 1.09 -16.77 0.78
N VAL A 373 0.96 -15.63 0.10
CA VAL A 373 2.07 -15.03 -0.66
C VAL A 373 3.12 -14.50 0.32
N MET A 374 4.38 -14.86 0.11
CA MET A 374 5.51 -14.34 0.89
C MET A 374 5.71 -12.84 0.60
N GLY A 375 5.75 -12.03 1.66
CA GLY A 375 6.06 -10.61 1.58
C GLY A 375 7.56 -10.30 1.73
N ALA A 376 7.86 -9.03 1.92
CA ALA A 376 9.19 -8.49 2.23
C ALA A 376 9.04 -7.35 3.25
N HIS A 377 8.32 -7.61 4.33
CA HIS A 377 7.88 -6.60 5.31
C HIS A 377 8.51 -6.78 6.69
N THR A 378 8.91 -7.99 7.07
CA THR A 378 9.47 -8.28 8.39
C THR A 378 10.64 -9.22 8.23
N LEU A 379 11.84 -8.65 8.12
CA LEU A 379 13.08 -9.40 7.98
C LEU A 379 13.18 -10.47 9.08
N GLY A 380 13.44 -11.70 8.66
CA GLY A 380 13.48 -12.88 9.52
C GLY A 380 12.15 -13.59 9.67
N PHE A 381 11.02 -12.98 9.31
CA PHE A 381 9.67 -13.55 9.50
C PHE A 381 8.75 -13.28 8.32
N ASN A 382 9.28 -13.11 7.11
CA ASN A 382 8.44 -13.00 5.91
C ASN A 382 7.74 -14.33 5.57
N ASP A 383 8.35 -15.44 5.98
CA ASP A 383 7.76 -16.77 5.88
C ASP A 383 6.62 -17.00 6.89
N ASP A 384 5.62 -17.76 6.47
CA ASP A 384 4.44 -18.12 7.26
C ASP A 384 3.66 -16.93 7.89
N SER A 385 3.75 -15.73 7.30
CA SER A 385 3.15 -14.53 7.84
C SER A 385 2.53 -13.63 6.75
N MET A 386 1.83 -12.58 7.19
CA MET A 386 1.40 -11.49 6.31
C MET A 386 1.73 -10.14 6.92
N GLY A 387 2.02 -9.15 6.07
CA GLY A 387 2.22 -7.76 6.45
C GLY A 387 1.00 -6.91 6.16
N ILE A 388 0.52 -6.18 7.17
CA ILE A 388 -0.52 -5.15 7.04
C ILE A 388 0.11 -3.78 7.32
N ALA A 389 0.33 -2.96 6.29
CA ALA A 389 0.90 -1.62 6.44
C ALA A 389 -0.17 -0.54 6.50
N VAL A 390 -0.23 0.18 7.63
CA VAL A 390 -1.08 1.34 7.76
C VAL A 390 -0.39 2.57 7.16
N LEU A 391 -1.03 3.20 6.18
CA LEU A 391 -0.50 4.39 5.50
C LEU A 391 -0.43 5.57 6.47
N GLY A 392 0.78 6.00 6.80
CA GLY A 392 1.02 7.06 7.78
C GLY A 392 2.06 6.74 8.84
N SER A 393 2.18 7.66 9.81
CA SER A 393 3.09 7.56 10.96
C SER A 393 2.29 7.64 12.26
N TYR A 394 2.40 6.61 13.09
CA TYR A 394 1.56 6.43 14.29
C TYR A 394 2.36 6.42 15.60
N SER A 395 3.53 7.05 15.61
CA SER A 395 4.29 7.28 16.85
C SER A 395 3.62 8.36 17.70
N SER A 396 3.14 9.47 17.10
CA SER A 396 2.49 10.57 17.82
C SER A 396 1.06 10.85 17.37
N THR A 397 0.59 10.23 16.29
CA THR A 397 -0.79 10.32 15.81
C THR A 397 -1.57 9.07 16.18
N ASN A 398 -2.77 9.22 16.73
CA ASN A 398 -3.64 8.08 17.02
C ASN A 398 -4.24 7.50 15.73
N PRO A 399 -4.26 6.17 15.56
CA PRO A 399 -5.04 5.56 14.48
C PRO A 399 -6.53 5.79 14.71
N SER A 400 -7.28 5.98 13.62
CA SER A 400 -8.74 6.08 13.68
C SER A 400 -9.35 4.73 14.06
N ALA A 401 -10.58 4.74 14.59
CA ALA A 401 -11.32 3.50 14.84
C ALA A 401 -11.52 2.68 13.54
N ALA A 402 -11.65 3.37 12.40
CA ALA A 402 -11.76 2.74 11.09
C ALA A 402 -10.50 1.91 10.74
N VAL A 403 -9.29 2.43 11.03
CA VAL A 403 -8.03 1.69 10.86
C VAL A 403 -8.00 0.43 11.72
N VAL A 404 -8.29 0.56 13.02
CA VAL A 404 -8.25 -0.59 13.94
C VAL A 404 -9.27 -1.66 13.54
N ASN A 405 -10.48 -1.24 13.12
CA ASN A 405 -11.50 -2.14 12.62
C ASN A 405 -11.12 -2.81 11.30
N ALA A 406 -10.45 -2.10 10.40
CA ALA A 406 -9.95 -2.65 9.14
C ALA A 406 -8.89 -3.73 9.38
N ILE A 407 -7.91 -3.47 10.25
CA ILE A 407 -6.91 -4.46 10.68
C ILE A 407 -7.60 -5.67 11.29
N ALA A 408 -8.57 -5.47 12.18
CA ALA A 408 -9.28 -6.56 12.84
C ALA A 408 -10.09 -7.42 11.85
N LYS A 409 -10.83 -6.81 10.91
CA LYS A 409 -11.61 -7.55 9.89
C LYS A 409 -10.70 -8.34 8.95
N LEU A 410 -9.64 -7.69 8.45
CA LEU A 410 -8.67 -8.32 7.56
C LEU A 410 -7.96 -9.49 8.25
N SER A 411 -7.49 -9.28 9.48
CA SER A 411 -6.85 -10.32 10.28
C SER A 411 -7.81 -11.47 10.57
N ALA A 412 -9.04 -11.20 11.01
CA ALA A 412 -10.04 -12.22 11.28
C ALA A 412 -10.31 -13.14 10.08
N TRP A 413 -10.46 -12.53 8.90
CA TRP A 413 -10.66 -13.29 7.66
C TRP A 413 -9.41 -14.08 7.28
N LYS A 414 -8.27 -13.40 7.06
CA LYS A 414 -7.08 -14.02 6.47
C LYS A 414 -6.46 -15.08 7.37
N LEU A 415 -6.35 -14.81 8.67
CA LEU A 415 -5.88 -15.79 9.65
C LEU A 415 -6.88 -16.95 9.84
N GLY A 416 -8.18 -16.65 9.71
CA GLY A 416 -9.24 -17.66 9.78
C GLY A 416 -9.15 -18.69 8.66
N LEU A 417 -8.73 -18.29 7.45
CA LEU A 417 -8.48 -19.21 6.34
C LEU A 417 -7.41 -20.28 6.65
N TYR A 418 -6.62 -20.10 7.71
CA TYR A 418 -5.59 -21.02 8.18
C TYR A 418 -5.79 -21.43 9.65
N GLY A 419 -7.01 -21.31 10.17
CA GLY A 419 -7.36 -21.82 11.51
C GLY A 419 -6.82 -21.03 12.71
N MET A 420 -6.16 -19.90 12.48
CA MET A 420 -5.45 -19.16 13.54
C MET A 420 -6.41 -18.32 14.41
N ASP A 421 -6.28 -18.43 15.74
CA ASP A 421 -6.98 -17.59 16.72
C ASP A 421 -6.25 -16.25 16.92
N PRO A 422 -6.87 -15.09 16.63
CA PRO A 422 -6.26 -13.77 16.77
C PRO A 422 -5.76 -13.42 18.17
N ARG A 423 -6.29 -14.05 19.23
CA ARG A 423 -5.87 -13.81 20.63
C ARG A 423 -4.71 -14.69 21.06
N ALA A 424 -4.39 -15.73 20.30
CA ALA A 424 -3.37 -16.69 20.67
C ALA A 424 -1.96 -16.17 20.41
N ALA A 425 -1.00 -16.91 20.96
CA ALA A 425 0.39 -16.85 20.55
C ALA A 425 0.74 -18.08 19.70
N THR A 426 1.70 -17.93 18.80
CA THR A 426 2.25 -19.00 17.97
C THR A 426 3.76 -18.84 17.88
N TYR A 427 4.43 -19.76 17.20
CA TYR A 427 5.86 -19.72 16.97
C TYR A 427 6.17 -19.55 15.49
N LEU A 428 7.13 -18.70 15.16
CA LEU A 428 7.76 -18.65 13.84
C LEU A 428 9.26 -18.91 13.99
N THR A 429 9.85 -19.60 13.02
CA THR A 429 11.31 -19.79 12.96
C THR A 429 11.92 -18.60 12.24
N SER A 430 12.87 -17.92 12.86
CA SER A 430 13.50 -16.75 12.26
C SER A 430 14.43 -17.15 11.12
N ALA A 431 14.33 -16.48 9.98
CA ALA A 431 15.34 -16.52 8.91
C ALA A 431 16.59 -15.68 9.25
N GLY A 432 16.57 -14.97 10.38
CA GLY A 432 17.64 -14.10 10.86
C GLY A 432 17.24 -12.62 10.81
N GLY A 433 17.53 -11.91 11.89
CA GLY A 433 17.35 -10.48 12.04
C GLY A 433 18.13 -9.95 13.24
N ASN A 434 17.92 -8.69 13.60
CA ASN A 434 18.64 -8.07 14.70
C ASN A 434 18.10 -8.43 16.10
N LEU A 435 16.84 -8.89 16.18
CA LEU A 435 16.21 -9.30 17.44
C LEU A 435 16.26 -10.82 17.66
N TYR A 436 16.15 -11.59 16.58
CA TYR A 436 16.19 -13.05 16.61
C TYR A 436 17.23 -13.58 15.61
N PRO A 437 18.24 -14.35 16.04
CA PRO A 437 19.17 -15.02 15.15
C PRO A 437 18.46 -16.08 14.28
N LYS A 438 19.07 -16.40 13.14
CA LYS A 438 18.56 -17.41 12.22
C LYS A 438 18.40 -18.76 12.91
N GLY A 439 17.25 -19.40 12.72
CA GLY A 439 16.87 -20.69 13.30
C GLY A 439 16.20 -20.59 14.67
N GLU A 440 16.15 -19.40 15.29
CA GLU A 440 15.45 -19.24 16.57
C GLU A 440 13.93 -19.30 16.41
N ASN A 441 13.25 -20.02 17.30
CA ASN A 441 11.79 -20.06 17.34
C ASN A 441 11.24 -18.93 18.23
N ALA A 442 10.84 -17.83 17.60
CA ALA A 442 10.25 -16.69 18.28
C ALA A 442 8.78 -16.95 18.64
N ARG A 443 8.43 -16.72 19.91
CA ARG A 443 7.04 -16.76 20.38
C ARG A 443 6.38 -15.41 20.13
N LEU A 444 5.41 -15.36 19.22
CA LEU A 444 4.75 -14.15 18.77
C LEU A 444 3.25 -14.21 19.03
N ASN A 445 2.61 -13.05 19.17
CA ASN A 445 1.15 -13.01 19.10
C ASN A 445 0.73 -13.25 17.65
N VAL A 446 -0.41 -13.92 17.45
CA VAL A 446 -0.95 -14.17 16.09
C VAL A 446 -1.23 -12.85 15.34
N ILE A 447 -1.57 -11.77 16.05
CA ILE A 447 -1.46 -10.41 15.52
C ILE A 447 -0.36 -9.70 16.32
N SER A 448 0.73 -9.38 15.66
CA SER A 448 1.93 -8.78 16.26
C SER A 448 2.27 -7.45 15.59
N GLY A 449 2.97 -6.57 16.29
CA GLY A 449 3.58 -5.39 15.66
C GLY A 449 4.91 -5.78 15.03
N HIS A 450 5.38 -5.02 14.04
CA HIS A 450 6.72 -5.24 13.47
C HIS A 450 7.82 -5.29 14.53
N ARG A 451 7.76 -4.38 15.52
CA ARG A 451 8.65 -4.36 16.69
C ARG A 451 8.72 -5.64 17.52
N ASP A 452 7.75 -6.55 17.38
CA ASP A 452 7.77 -7.83 18.10
C ASP A 452 8.70 -8.85 17.41
N GLY A 453 8.93 -8.70 16.10
CA GLY A 453 9.77 -9.57 15.28
C GLY A 453 11.13 -8.95 14.90
N PHE A 454 11.26 -7.63 15.00
CA PHE A 454 12.48 -6.91 14.64
C PHE A 454 12.68 -5.70 15.55
N ALA A 455 13.91 -5.29 15.85
CA ALA A 455 14.14 -4.08 16.64
C ALA A 455 13.92 -2.84 15.77
N THR A 456 12.71 -2.27 15.85
CA THR A 456 12.24 -1.10 15.11
C THR A 456 11.16 -0.36 15.91
N ASP A 457 10.92 0.90 15.59
CA ASP A 457 9.80 1.65 16.12
C ASP A 457 8.46 1.37 15.40
N CYS A 458 8.47 0.69 14.25
CA CYS A 458 7.25 0.27 13.56
C CYS A 458 6.39 -0.67 14.43
N PRO A 459 5.05 -0.53 14.52
CA PRO A 459 4.15 0.35 13.77
C PRO A 459 3.89 1.73 14.41
N GLY A 460 4.79 2.19 15.28
CA GLY A 460 4.64 3.39 16.10
C GLY A 460 3.85 3.10 17.38
N ARG A 461 4.25 3.75 18.48
CA ARG A 461 3.74 3.45 19.83
C ARG A 461 2.21 3.50 19.96
N LEU A 462 1.52 4.42 19.26
CA LEU A 462 0.07 4.59 19.43
C LEU A 462 -0.72 3.52 18.67
N LEU A 463 -0.27 3.12 17.47
CA LEU A 463 -0.87 2.00 16.76
C LEU A 463 -0.55 0.66 17.42
N TYR A 464 0.68 0.49 17.89
CA TYR A 464 1.07 -0.70 18.66
C TYR A 464 0.20 -0.88 19.91
N GLY A 465 -0.08 0.21 20.64
CA GLY A 465 -0.99 0.20 21.79
C GLY A 465 -2.44 -0.22 21.48
N LYS A 466 -2.85 -0.26 20.20
CA LYS A 466 -4.18 -0.73 19.77
C LYS A 466 -4.23 -2.20 19.36
N LEU A 467 -3.10 -2.91 19.29
CA LEU A 467 -3.08 -4.30 18.84
C LEU A 467 -3.87 -5.24 19.76
N GLY A 468 -3.92 -4.96 21.07
CA GLY A 468 -4.79 -5.70 21.99
C GLY A 468 -6.28 -5.61 21.60
N SER A 469 -6.76 -4.41 21.24
CA SER A 469 -8.12 -4.22 20.74
C SER A 469 -8.34 -4.92 19.40
N ALA A 470 -7.38 -4.82 18.48
CA ALA A 470 -7.46 -5.51 17.19
C ALA A 470 -7.59 -7.03 17.35
N ARG A 471 -6.81 -7.64 18.26
CA ARG A 471 -6.89 -9.08 18.60
C ARG A 471 -8.28 -9.48 19.11
N SER A 472 -8.81 -8.76 20.09
CA SER A 472 -10.14 -9.04 20.64
C SER A 472 -11.24 -8.87 19.59
N THR A 473 -11.21 -7.78 18.82
CA THR A 473 -12.21 -7.53 17.77
C THR A 473 -12.11 -8.55 16.63
N ALA A 474 -10.91 -8.96 16.24
CA ALA A 474 -10.71 -9.98 15.22
C ALA A 474 -11.26 -11.34 15.65
N ALA A 475 -11.04 -11.74 16.91
CA ALA A 475 -11.60 -12.97 17.46
C ALA A 475 -13.14 -12.94 17.49
N LEU A 476 -13.74 -11.79 17.84
CA LEU A 476 -15.19 -11.60 17.76
C LEU A 476 -15.70 -11.76 16.32
N TYR A 477 -15.00 -11.22 15.33
CA TYR A 477 -15.34 -11.41 13.91
C TYR A 477 -15.23 -12.87 13.45
N GLN A 478 -14.29 -13.64 14.00
CA GLN A 478 -14.22 -15.09 13.81
C GLN A 478 -15.30 -15.86 14.58
N GLY A 479 -16.02 -15.22 15.52
CA GLY A 479 -17.03 -15.84 16.38
C GLY A 479 -16.45 -16.67 17.53
N ARG A 480 -15.34 -16.23 18.12
CA ARG A 480 -14.65 -16.84 19.26
C ARG A 480 -14.83 -16.07 20.58
#